data_AF-K2ART8-F1
#
_entry.id   AF-K2ART8-F1
#
_cell.length_a   1.000
_cell.length_b   1.000
_cell.length_c   1.000
_cell.angle_alpha   90.00
_cell.angle_beta   90.00
_cell.angle_gamma   90.00
#
_symmetry.space_group_name_H-M   'P 1'
#
loop_
_entity.id
_entity.type
_entity.pdbx_description
1 polymer ?
#
loop_
_entity_poly.entity_id
_entity_poly.type
_entity_poly.pdbx_seq_one_letter_code
_entity_poly.pdbx_strand_id
1 'polypeptide(L)' 'MIVLIKDLADHVDKEVTVRGWMYNKRGSGKIYFLQLRDGSGM' A
#
# COMPACT_ATOMS: atom_id res chain seq x y z
N MET A 1 0.80 -13.36 -0.18
CA MET A 1 1.34 -13.32 1.21
C MET A 1 0.91 -12.00 1.85
N ILE A 2 0.41 -11.99 3.09
CA ILE A 2 0.01 -10.74 3.76
C ILE A 2 1.27 -10.09 4.33
N VAL A 3 1.51 -8.82 4.00
CA VAL A 3 2.71 -8.07 4.41
C VAL A 3 2.31 -6.73 4.99
N LEU A 4 3.01 -6.30 6.05
CA LEU A 4 2.86 -4.98 6.65
C LEU A 4 3.66 -3.93 5.86
N ILE A 5 3.17 -2.69 5.80
CA ILE A 5 3.78 -1.58 5.06
C ILE A 5 5.25 -1.38 5.45
N LYS A 6 5.56 -1.47 6.75
CA LYS A 6 6.94 -1.31 7.25
C LYS A 6 7.94 -2.36 6.71
N ASP A 7 7.46 -3.53 6.26
CA ASP A 7 8.28 -4.67 5.85
C ASP A 7 8.35 -4.82 4.31
N LEU A 8 7.82 -3.85 3.55
CA LEU A 8 7.78 -3.90 2.08
C LEU A 8 9.17 -3.88 1.44
N ALA A 9 10.17 -3.28 2.09
CA ALA A 9 11.53 -3.22 1.59
C ALA A 9 12.16 -4.62 1.39
N ASP A 10 11.71 -5.63 2.13
CA ASP A 10 12.19 -7.02 2.02
C ASP A 10 11.49 -7.82 0.89
N HIS A 11 10.53 -7.18 0.21
CA HIS A 11 9.62 -7.80 -0.76
C HIS A 11 9.66 -7.14 -2.14
N VAL A 12 10.78 -6.49 -2.48
CA VAL A 12 11.01 -5.93 -3.83
C VAL A 12 10.81 -7.02 -4.89
N ASP A 13 10.14 -6.65 -5.99
CA ASP A 13 9.79 -7.50 -7.13
C ASP A 13 8.90 -8.72 -6.80
N LYS A 14 8.22 -8.74 -5.64
CA LYS A 14 7.29 -9.80 -5.25
C LYS A 14 5.84 -9.30 -5.22
N GLU A 15 4.91 -10.18 -5.57
CA GLU A 15 3.48 -9.93 -5.36
C GLU A 15 3.10 -10.15 -3.90
N VAL A 16 2.55 -9.11 -3.27
CA VAL A 16 2.14 -9.10 -1.86
C VAL A 16 0.71 -8.59 -1.70
N THR A 17 0.09 -8.94 -0.59
CA THR A 17 -1.23 -8.42 -0.20
C THR A 17 -1.06 -7.54 1.02
N VAL A 18 -1.41 -6.26 0.90
CA VAL A 18 -1.49 -5.33 2.05
C VAL A 18 -2.94 -5.24 2.49
N ARG A 19 -3.18 -5.38 3.80
CA ARG A 19 -4.51 -5.21 4.41
C ARG A 19 -4.48 -3.96 5.27
N GLY A 20 -5.35 -3.01 4.98
CA GLY A 20 -5.39 -1.76 5.70
C GLY A 20 -6.56 -0.88 5.27
N TRP A 21 -6.47 0.39 5.62
CA TRP A 21 -7.47 1.40 5.33
C TRP A 21 -6.92 2.41 4.33
N MET A 22 -7.79 2.90 3.45
CA MET A 22 -7.46 4.01 2.56
C MET A 22 -7.41 5.31 3.37
N TYR A 23 -6.23 5.93 3.44
CA TYR A 23 -6.04 7.22 4.10
C TYR A 23 -6.40 8.38 3.16
N ASN A 24 -5.95 8.29 1.90
CA ASN A 24 -6.24 9.29 0.88
C ASN A 24 -6.32 8.65 -0.51
N LYS A 25 -7.01 9.32 -1.43
CA LYS A 25 -7.10 8.95 -2.84
C LYS A 25 -7.13 10.22 -3.69
N ARG A 26 -6.21 10.33 -4.63
CA ARG A 26 -6.28 11.33 -5.71
C ARG A 26 -6.30 10.65 -7.06
N GLY A 27 -7.01 11.23 -8.01
CA GLY A 27 -7.08 10.76 -9.39
C GLY A 27 -6.60 11.83 -10.37
N SER A 28 -5.95 11.39 -11.45
CA SER A 28 -5.66 12.22 -12.61
C SER A 28 -5.96 11.41 -13.88
N GLY A 29 -7.10 11.72 -14.50
CA GLY A 29 -7.61 10.96 -15.64
C GLY A 29 -7.77 9.47 -15.34
N LYS A 30 -6.97 8.63 -15.99
CA LYS A 30 -7.05 7.17 -15.90
C LYS A 30 -6.22 6.56 -14.75
N ILE A 31 -5.48 7.37 -13.98
CA ILE A 31 -4.58 6.89 -12.93
C ILE A 31 -5.05 7.39 -11.56
N TYR A 32 -5.04 6.50 -10.57
CA TYR A 32 -5.29 6.83 -9.18
C TYR A 32 -4.05 6.57 -8.32
N PHE A 33 -3.77 7.51 -7.43
CA PHE A 33 -2.78 7.37 -6.38
C PHE A 33 -3.51 7.16 -5.07
N LEU A 34 -3.41 5.95 -4.52
CA LEU A 34 -3.98 5.57 -3.24
C LEU A 34 -2.89 5.68 -2.17
N GLN A 35 -3.22 6.34 -1.06
CA GLN A 35 -2.41 6.29 0.15
C GLN A 35 -3.11 5.34 1.13
N LEU A 36 -2.40 4.31 1.57
CA LEU A 36 -2.92 3.25 2.43
C LEU A 36 -2.24 3.33 3.80
N ARG A 37 -2.91 2.86 4.85
CA ARG A 37 -2.31 2.68 6.18
C ARG A 37 -2.74 1.35 6.75
N ASP A 38 -1.85 0.67 7.47
CA ASP A 38 -2.12 -0.64 8.07
C ASP A 38 -1.81 -0.70 9.58
N GLY A 39 -1.46 0.45 10.18
CA GLY A 39 -1.08 0.57 11.59
C GLY A 39 0.42 0.41 11.85
N SER A 40 1.19 -0.05 10.86
CA SER A 40 2.66 -0.12 10.90
C SER A 40 3.34 1.00 10.12
N GLY A 41 2.60 1.61 9.18
CA GLY A 41 3.06 2.71 8.35
C GLY A 41 1.94 3.33 7.53
N MET A 42 2.32 4.34 6.73
CA MET A 42 1.56 4.91 5.61
C MET A 42 2.32 4.67 4.31
#